data_AF-A0A2E8S1E4-F1
#
_entry.id   AF-A0A2E8S1E4-F1
#
_cell.length_a   1.000
_cell.length_b   1.000
_cell.length_c   1.000
_cell.angle_alpha   90.00
_cell.angle_beta   90.00
_cell.angle_gamma   90.00
#
_symmetry.space_group_name_H-M   'P 1'
#
loop_
_entity.id
_entity.type
_entity.pdbx_description
1 polymer ?
#
loop_
_entity_poly.entity_id
_entity_poly.type
_entity_poly.pdbx_seq_one_letter_code
_entity_poly.pdbx_strand_id
1 'polypeptide(L)'
;MTRNLGIFILALSLMIGCGSSSTTDPGNDQGGEDTTVSDTGSDQGGEDTPPVDTGNDEGGEDTPPVDTGNDEGGEDTPPVDTGSDQGGEDTPPGDQGSDTVDSDVDELPEGACTAETPCEDQQESCVGPETQLCGVCYQPDETCQSDGDCTTPGTVCSTSPVVCACEGNTYECVEACTTDEHCGGDMVCDAGGHCVPPPCSDSSECEPNFVCDGSCVRQSCQSSSECAGYCVTGICSADPGYCSPPVP
;
A
#
# COMPACT_ATOMS: atom_id res chain seq x y z
N MET A 1 39.13 51.24 16.00
CA MET A 1 38.27 52.35 16.47
C MET A 1 36.82 51.92 16.25
N THR A 2 36.08 51.75 17.35
CA THR A 2 34.61 51.77 17.52
C THR A 2 33.77 51.00 16.47
N ARG A 3 33.44 49.70 16.66
CA ARG A 3 32.28 49.15 17.42
C ARG A 3 30.97 49.93 17.24
N ASN A 4 29.99 49.33 16.56
CA ASN A 4 28.58 49.59 16.81
C ASN A 4 27.81 48.26 16.82
N LEU A 5 27.43 47.88 18.03
CA LEU A 5 26.69 46.68 18.41
C LEU A 5 25.25 47.15 18.65
N GLY A 6 24.37 46.97 17.66
CA GLY A 6 22.96 47.32 17.74
C GLY A 6 22.17 46.20 18.42
N ILE A 7 22.12 46.23 19.75
CA ILE A 7 21.22 45.44 20.58
C ILE A 7 19.82 46.04 20.45
N PHE A 8 18.92 45.36 19.74
CA PHE A 8 17.48 45.65 19.77
C PHE A 8 16.82 44.74 20.82
N ILE A 9 16.59 45.30 22.00
CA ILE A 9 15.73 44.76 23.05
C ILE A 9 14.33 45.33 22.80
N LEU A 10 13.36 44.45 22.56
CA LEU A 10 11.92 44.70 22.68
C LEU A 10 11.36 43.45 23.38
N ALA A 11 11.31 43.43 24.72
CA ALA A 11 10.14 43.79 25.52
C ALA A 11 8.89 43.01 25.05
N LEU A 12 8.68 41.78 25.55
CA LEU A 12 7.91 41.48 26.76
C LEU A 12 6.46 42.00 26.69
N SER A 13 5.55 41.15 26.20
CA SER A 13 4.11 41.24 26.46
C SER A 13 3.59 39.86 26.86
N LEU A 14 3.75 39.60 28.16
CA LEU A 14 3.11 38.53 28.91
C LEU A 14 1.61 38.87 29.05
N MET A 15 0.73 38.06 28.49
CA MET A 15 -0.69 38.04 28.86
C MET A 15 -1.08 36.65 29.33
N ILE A 16 -1.05 36.52 30.65
CA ILE A 16 -1.60 35.43 31.44
C ILE A 16 -3.13 35.57 31.41
N GLY A 17 -3.81 34.69 30.67
CA GLY A 17 -5.26 34.52 30.72
C GLY A 17 -5.62 33.30 31.57
N CYS A 18 -5.80 33.50 32.87
CA CYS A 18 -6.36 32.51 33.78
C CYS A 18 -7.90 32.63 33.73
N GLY A 19 -8.58 31.68 33.10
CA GLY A 19 -10.04 31.63 33.02
C GLY A 19 -10.55 30.27 33.47
N SER A 20 -10.60 30.05 34.78
CA SER A 20 -11.31 28.92 35.38
C SER A 20 -12.77 29.30 35.57
N SER A 21 -13.68 28.63 34.86
CA SER A 21 -15.10 28.56 35.22
C SER A 21 -15.51 27.10 35.33
N SER A 22 -15.65 26.70 36.57
CA SER A 22 -16.21 25.43 37.06
C SER A 22 -17.71 25.33 36.78
N THR A 23 -18.15 24.22 36.19
CA THR A 23 -19.47 23.64 36.48
C THR A 23 -19.34 22.12 36.57
N THR A 24 -19.43 21.65 37.80
CA THR A 24 -19.82 20.31 38.26
C THR A 24 -21.01 19.74 37.49
N ASP A 25 -20.88 18.49 37.03
CA ASP A 25 -21.97 17.51 37.12
C ASP A 25 -21.41 16.07 37.13
N PRO A 26 -21.40 15.35 38.28
CA PRO A 26 -21.24 13.92 38.30
C PRO A 26 -22.62 13.25 38.32
N GLY A 27 -23.09 12.87 37.13
CA GLY A 27 -24.21 11.96 36.95
C GLY A 27 -23.83 10.55 37.39
N ASN A 28 -24.17 10.24 38.64
CA ASN A 28 -24.13 8.94 39.25
C ASN A 28 -25.31 8.11 38.70
N ASP A 29 -25.07 7.03 37.95
CA ASP A 29 -26.10 6.01 37.76
C ASP A 29 -25.55 4.62 38.04
N GLN A 30 -26.32 3.89 38.84
CA GLN A 30 -26.01 2.60 39.44
C GLN A 30 -26.55 1.47 38.59
N GLY A 31 -25.92 0.29 38.72
CA GLY A 31 -26.64 -0.98 38.69
C GLY A 31 -26.23 -1.92 37.56
N GLY A 32 -25.43 -2.93 37.92
CA GLY A 32 -25.07 -4.04 37.04
C GLY A 32 -24.06 -4.99 37.65
N GLU A 33 -24.34 -5.51 38.85
CA GLU A 33 -23.88 -6.84 39.31
C GLU A 33 -24.44 -7.87 38.30
N ASP A 34 -23.89 -9.02 37.94
CA ASP A 34 -23.02 -10.04 38.54
C ASP A 34 -22.63 -10.93 37.33
N THR A 35 -21.38 -11.36 37.11
CA THR A 35 -20.96 -12.71 37.46
C THR A 35 -19.47 -12.88 37.17
N THR A 36 -18.75 -13.26 38.21
CA THR A 36 -17.41 -13.81 38.15
C THR A 36 -17.45 -15.22 37.58
N VAL A 37 -16.67 -15.48 36.52
CA VAL A 37 -16.12 -16.82 36.29
C VAL A 37 -14.60 -16.67 36.26
N SER A 38 -13.99 -17.00 37.39
CA SER A 38 -12.60 -17.43 37.46
C SER A 38 -12.55 -18.86 36.97
N ASP A 39 -11.90 -19.10 35.83
CA ASP A 39 -11.31 -20.39 35.55
C ASP A 39 -9.79 -20.21 35.45
N THR A 40 -9.15 -20.41 36.60
CA THR A 40 -7.74 -20.79 36.68
C THR A 40 -7.62 -22.26 36.28
N GLY A 41 -7.29 -22.51 35.01
CA GLY A 41 -6.82 -23.79 34.51
C GLY A 41 -5.35 -23.67 34.10
N SER A 42 -4.44 -24.10 34.97
CA SER A 42 -3.10 -24.51 34.57
C SER A 42 -3.18 -25.99 34.20
N ASP A 43 -2.93 -26.33 32.94
CA ASP A 43 -2.57 -27.70 32.56
C ASP A 43 -1.34 -27.67 31.65
N GLN A 44 -0.35 -28.46 32.08
CA GLN A 44 0.84 -28.82 31.33
C GLN A 44 0.55 -30.05 30.46
N GLY A 45 1.18 -30.09 29.29
CA GLY A 45 1.60 -31.35 28.65
C GLY A 45 0.64 -31.90 27.59
N GLY A 46 1.15 -32.04 26.38
CA GLY A 46 0.48 -32.72 25.28
C GLY A 46 1.01 -32.25 23.94
N GLU A 47 2.14 -32.79 23.50
CA GLU A 47 2.44 -32.88 22.07
C GLU A 47 1.42 -33.84 21.47
N ASP A 48 0.59 -33.38 20.53
CA ASP A 48 -0.17 -34.27 19.65
C ASP A 48 -0.39 -33.58 18.29
N THR A 49 0.33 -34.12 17.31
CA THR A 49 0.10 -34.23 15.86
C THR A 49 -0.86 -33.27 15.12
N PRO A 50 -0.47 -32.77 13.93
CA PRO A 50 -1.39 -32.05 13.04
C PRO A 50 -2.52 -32.97 12.55
N PRO A 51 -3.72 -32.41 12.28
CA PRO A 51 -4.83 -33.16 11.70
C PRO A 51 -4.46 -33.65 10.28
N VAL A 52 -4.68 -34.94 10.06
CA VAL A 52 -4.70 -35.58 8.74
C VAL A 52 -5.93 -35.06 8.01
N ASP A 53 -5.71 -34.33 6.92
CA ASP A 53 -6.78 -33.97 6.00
C ASP A 53 -7.13 -35.18 5.13
N THR A 54 -8.28 -35.78 5.40
CA THR A 54 -8.91 -36.80 4.56
C THR A 54 -9.66 -36.11 3.42
N GLY A 55 -8.95 -35.80 2.35
CA GLY A 55 -9.51 -35.55 1.02
C GLY A 55 -9.63 -36.85 0.24
N ASN A 56 -10.82 -37.14 -0.28
CA ASN A 56 -11.16 -38.36 -1.01
C ASN A 56 -10.37 -38.49 -2.32
N ASP A 57 -9.66 -39.59 -2.49
CA ASP A 57 -9.12 -40.02 -3.78
C ASP A 57 -9.89 -41.27 -4.24
N GLU A 58 -10.76 -41.10 -5.24
CA GLU A 58 -11.45 -42.19 -5.94
C GLU A 58 -10.51 -42.77 -6.99
N GLY A 59 -9.79 -43.83 -6.62
CA GLY A 59 -8.93 -44.56 -7.55
C GLY A 59 -8.49 -45.89 -6.96
N GLY A 60 -9.40 -46.86 -6.91
CA GLY A 60 -9.08 -48.20 -6.42
C GLY A 60 -8.21 -48.98 -7.39
N GLU A 61 -7.21 -49.69 -6.85
CA GLU A 61 -6.92 -51.08 -7.23
C GLU A 61 -6.43 -51.85 -5.99
N ASP A 62 -7.00 -53.04 -5.81
CA ASP A 62 -6.83 -53.95 -4.68
C ASP A 62 -5.40 -54.49 -4.54
N THR A 63 -4.80 -54.42 -3.35
CA THR A 63 -3.89 -55.48 -2.85
C THR A 63 -3.93 -55.61 -1.31
N PRO A 64 -3.80 -56.84 -0.76
CA PRO A 64 -4.05 -57.18 0.65
C PRO A 64 -2.88 -56.82 1.60
N PRO A 65 -3.12 -56.77 2.93
CA PRO A 65 -2.17 -56.20 3.89
C PRO A 65 -1.09 -57.20 4.30
N VAL A 66 0.14 -56.71 4.52
CA VAL A 66 1.20 -57.47 5.19
C VAL A 66 1.83 -56.66 6.32
N ASP A 67 1.60 -57.21 7.50
CA ASP A 67 2.31 -57.24 8.77
C ASP A 67 3.46 -56.28 9.10
N THR A 68 3.32 -55.78 10.32
CA THR A 68 4.25 -55.11 11.21
C THR A 68 5.63 -55.74 11.39
N GLY A 69 6.64 -54.87 11.50
CA GLY A 69 7.83 -55.10 12.30
C GLY A 69 9.14 -54.89 11.54
N ASN A 70 9.91 -53.87 11.92
CA ASN A 70 11.34 -53.87 11.68
C ASN A 70 12.08 -53.64 13.01
N ASP A 71 12.70 -54.73 13.45
CA ASP A 71 13.83 -54.81 14.36
C ASP A 71 15.02 -54.00 13.82
N GLU A 72 15.72 -53.35 14.74
CA GLU A 72 17.04 -52.77 14.52
C GLU A 72 18.12 -53.88 14.47
N GLY A 73 19.03 -53.79 13.50
CA GLY A 73 20.39 -54.29 13.70
C GLY A 73 21.00 -55.04 12.51
N GLY A 74 22.19 -54.60 12.10
CA GLY A 74 23.19 -55.46 11.45
C GLY A 74 23.73 -54.92 10.14
N GLU A 75 24.95 -54.36 10.20
CA GLU A 75 25.80 -54.08 9.05
C GLU A 75 26.25 -55.38 8.37
N ASP A 76 26.24 -55.41 7.02
CA ASP A 76 27.25 -56.11 6.20
C ASP A 76 27.16 -55.62 4.74
N THR A 77 28.31 -55.25 4.17
CA THR A 77 28.50 -54.74 2.79
C THR A 77 28.46 -55.86 1.72
N PRO A 78 28.57 -55.55 0.40
CA PRO A 78 27.51 -55.53 -0.62
C PRO A 78 27.56 -56.72 -1.62
N PRO A 79 26.60 -56.83 -2.57
CA PRO A 79 26.92 -57.37 -3.88
C PRO A 79 26.73 -56.31 -4.99
N VAL A 80 27.75 -56.24 -5.84
CA VAL A 80 27.72 -55.63 -7.17
C VAL A 80 26.72 -56.41 -8.02
N ASP A 81 25.69 -55.73 -8.54
CA ASP A 81 24.83 -56.30 -9.56
C ASP A 81 25.14 -55.69 -10.93
N THR A 82 25.84 -56.47 -11.75
CA THR A 82 26.00 -56.23 -13.18
C THR A 82 24.83 -56.89 -13.92
N GLY A 83 23.68 -56.22 -13.93
CA GLY A 83 22.55 -56.57 -14.78
C GLY A 83 22.58 -55.74 -16.07
N SER A 84 23.01 -56.37 -17.17
CA SER A 84 22.79 -55.84 -18.51
C SER A 84 21.37 -56.17 -18.94
N ASP A 85 20.53 -55.16 -19.14
CA ASP A 85 19.29 -55.31 -19.91
C ASP A 85 19.40 -54.55 -21.23
N GLN A 86 19.36 -55.34 -22.30
CA GLN A 86 19.27 -54.92 -23.69
C GLN A 86 17.87 -55.25 -24.19
N GLY A 87 17.04 -54.21 -24.31
CA GLY A 87 15.78 -54.17 -25.07
C GLY A 87 15.46 -52.69 -25.20
N GLY A 88 15.36 -52.08 -26.39
CA GLY A 88 14.58 -52.50 -27.53
C GLY A 88 13.39 -51.54 -27.63
N GLU A 89 13.61 -50.44 -28.36
CA GLU A 89 12.65 -49.59 -29.09
C GLU A 89 11.22 -49.44 -28.51
N ASP A 90 10.88 -48.24 -28.04
CA ASP A 90 10.03 -47.32 -28.81
C ASP A 90 9.70 -46.07 -27.97
N THR A 91 9.99 -44.92 -28.56
CA THR A 91 9.74 -43.56 -28.09
C THR A 91 8.28 -43.34 -27.66
N PRO A 92 7.97 -43.01 -26.39
CA PRO A 92 6.95 -42.02 -26.12
C PRO A 92 7.58 -40.64 -26.34
N PRO A 93 6.90 -39.68 -26.99
CA PRO A 93 7.38 -38.31 -27.02
C PRO A 93 7.57 -37.89 -25.56
N GLY A 94 8.81 -37.52 -25.22
CA GLY A 94 9.08 -36.84 -23.96
C GLY A 94 8.30 -35.54 -23.99
N ASP A 95 7.09 -35.58 -23.43
CA ASP A 95 6.49 -34.41 -22.82
C ASP A 95 7.44 -34.05 -21.68
N GLN A 96 8.46 -33.27 -22.02
CA GLN A 96 9.04 -32.34 -21.09
C GLN A 96 7.94 -31.32 -20.82
N GLY A 97 6.95 -31.73 -20.03
CA GLY A 97 6.18 -30.85 -19.17
C GLY A 97 7.17 -30.23 -18.23
N SER A 98 7.87 -29.22 -18.75
CA SER A 98 8.45 -28.18 -17.97
C SER A 98 7.25 -27.47 -17.34
N ASP A 99 6.73 -28.06 -16.27
CA ASP A 99 5.95 -27.37 -15.27
C ASP A 99 6.93 -26.39 -14.60
N THR A 100 7.40 -25.41 -15.37
CA THR A 100 7.68 -24.10 -14.84
C THR A 100 6.36 -23.71 -14.23
N VAL A 101 6.28 -23.86 -12.91
CA VAL A 101 5.42 -23.11 -12.03
C VAL A 101 5.59 -21.67 -12.50
N ASP A 102 4.69 -21.29 -13.42
CA ASP A 102 4.54 -19.96 -13.94
C ASP A 102 4.27 -19.16 -12.69
N SER A 103 5.29 -18.45 -12.25
CA SER A 103 5.26 -17.72 -11.00
C SER A 103 4.45 -16.49 -11.31
N ASP A 104 3.13 -16.68 -11.45
CA ASP A 104 2.09 -15.74 -11.84
C ASP A 104 2.67 -14.35 -12.06
N VAL A 105 3.36 -14.17 -13.20
CA VAL A 105 3.80 -12.85 -13.59
C VAL A 105 2.50 -12.23 -14.02
N ASP A 106 1.88 -11.46 -13.11
CA ASP A 106 0.63 -10.76 -13.37
C ASP A 106 0.78 -10.06 -14.72
N GLU A 107 0.19 -10.66 -15.75
CA GLU A 107 0.31 -10.20 -17.12
C GLU A 107 -0.29 -8.80 -17.14
N LEU A 108 0.53 -7.80 -17.45
CA LEU A 108 0.09 -6.41 -17.48
C LEU A 108 -1.08 -6.29 -18.46
N PRO A 109 -2.16 -5.57 -18.11
CA PRO A 109 -3.27 -5.33 -19.03
C PRO A 109 -2.79 -4.74 -20.36
N GLU A 110 -3.47 -5.06 -21.46
CA GLU A 110 -3.16 -4.47 -22.77
C GLU A 110 -3.14 -2.93 -22.70
N GLY A 111 -2.05 -2.32 -23.17
CA GLY A 111 -1.84 -0.87 -23.12
C GLY A 111 -1.42 -0.31 -21.75
N ALA A 112 -1.15 -1.18 -20.76
CA ALA A 112 -0.55 -0.76 -19.49
C ALA A 112 0.98 -0.60 -19.61
N CYS A 113 1.56 0.16 -18.70
CA CYS A 113 3.00 0.39 -18.65
C CYS A 113 3.53 0.50 -17.22
N THR A 114 4.81 0.13 -17.06
CA THR A 114 5.56 0.24 -15.81
C THR A 114 6.99 0.70 -16.10
N ALA A 115 7.83 0.80 -15.08
CA ALA A 115 9.26 1.07 -15.23
C ALA A 115 9.99 -0.04 -16.04
N GLU A 116 9.54 -1.28 -15.91
CA GLU A 116 10.11 -2.44 -16.60
C GLU A 116 9.50 -2.66 -17.99
N THR A 117 8.22 -2.34 -18.15
CA THR A 117 7.46 -2.56 -19.39
C THR A 117 7.02 -1.21 -19.95
N PRO A 118 7.85 -0.57 -20.79
CA PRO A 118 7.48 0.68 -21.45
C PRO A 118 6.42 0.44 -22.53
N CYS A 119 5.83 1.52 -23.04
CA CYS A 119 4.87 1.46 -24.13
C CYS A 119 5.47 0.88 -25.42
N GLU A 120 4.66 0.09 -26.14
CA GLU A 120 5.08 -0.58 -27.37
C GLU A 120 5.31 0.41 -28.52
N ASP A 121 4.44 1.42 -28.65
CA ASP A 121 4.65 2.52 -29.59
C ASP A 121 5.64 3.52 -29.00
N GLN A 122 6.74 3.75 -29.70
CA GLN A 122 7.76 4.74 -29.33
C GLN A 122 7.24 6.18 -29.33
N GLN A 123 6.06 6.42 -29.91
CA GLN A 123 5.38 7.70 -29.85
C GLN A 123 4.53 7.84 -28.60
N GLU A 124 4.24 6.78 -27.85
CA GLU A 124 3.46 6.85 -26.61
C GLU A 124 4.37 7.07 -25.40
N SER A 125 3.81 7.71 -24.39
CA SER A 125 4.46 7.88 -23.09
C SER A 125 3.67 7.12 -22.03
N CYS A 126 4.40 6.56 -21.06
CA CYS A 126 3.78 5.94 -19.91
C CYS A 126 3.23 7.03 -18.97
N VAL A 127 1.95 6.92 -18.62
CA VAL A 127 1.23 7.91 -17.82
C VAL A 127 0.70 7.24 -16.56
N GLY A 128 0.86 7.89 -15.41
CA GLY A 128 0.38 7.36 -14.13
C GLY A 128 -1.14 7.24 -14.09
N PRO A 129 -1.71 6.25 -13.37
CA PRO A 129 -3.17 6.01 -13.32
C PRO A 129 -3.96 7.23 -12.83
N GLU A 130 -3.36 8.03 -11.94
CA GLU A 130 -3.96 9.27 -11.40
C GLU A 130 -3.74 10.49 -12.29
N THR A 131 -2.93 10.36 -13.34
CA THR A 131 -2.64 11.49 -14.23
C THR A 131 -3.83 11.69 -15.14
N GLN A 132 -4.43 12.88 -15.07
CA GLN A 132 -5.48 13.27 -16.00
C GLN A 132 -4.85 13.74 -17.30
N LEU A 133 -5.20 13.07 -18.41
CA LEU A 133 -4.82 13.53 -19.73
C LEU A 133 -5.76 14.62 -20.23
N CYS A 134 -5.19 15.81 -20.32
CA CYS A 134 -5.89 17.01 -20.73
C CYS A 134 -6.00 17.04 -22.26
N GLY A 135 -7.07 16.50 -22.84
CA GLY A 135 -7.30 16.61 -24.28
C GLY A 135 -7.54 18.06 -24.75
N VAL A 136 -8.12 18.89 -23.88
CA VAL A 136 -8.31 20.33 -24.06
C VAL A 136 -8.00 21.00 -22.72
N CYS A 137 -7.23 22.08 -22.72
CA CYS A 137 -6.95 22.81 -21.50
C CYS A 137 -8.22 23.52 -21.00
N TYR A 138 -8.36 23.62 -19.68
CA TYR A 138 -9.46 24.30 -18.99
C TYR A 138 -8.97 25.65 -18.43
N GLN A 139 -9.84 26.66 -18.44
CA GLN A 139 -9.58 27.92 -17.73
C GLN A 139 -10.52 27.98 -16.52
N PRO A 140 -10.00 27.90 -15.30
CA PRO A 140 -10.84 28.03 -14.09
C PRO A 140 -11.48 29.41 -14.01
N ASP A 141 -12.71 29.47 -13.53
CA ASP A 141 -13.51 30.69 -13.44
C ASP A 141 -12.97 31.66 -12.38
N GLU A 142 -12.42 31.14 -11.27
CA GLU A 142 -11.84 31.90 -10.16
C GLU A 142 -10.47 31.33 -9.82
N THR A 143 -9.42 32.05 -10.22
CA THR A 143 -8.02 31.71 -9.90
C THR A 143 -7.59 32.38 -8.59
N CYS A 144 -6.68 31.75 -7.87
CA CYS A 144 -6.19 32.24 -6.59
C CYS A 144 -4.68 32.07 -6.43
N GLN A 145 -4.10 32.81 -5.49
CA GLN A 145 -2.74 32.57 -4.96
C GLN A 145 -2.77 32.30 -3.46
N SER A 146 -3.87 32.63 -2.80
CA SER A 146 -4.13 32.46 -1.38
C SER A 146 -5.63 32.36 -1.13
N ASP A 147 -6.01 31.83 0.04
CA ASP A 147 -7.43 31.70 0.43
C ASP A 147 -8.17 33.04 0.43
N GLY A 148 -7.47 34.16 0.64
CA GLY A 148 -8.05 35.50 0.62
C GLY A 148 -8.47 35.98 -0.77
N ASP A 149 -7.98 35.33 -1.84
CA ASP A 149 -8.38 35.64 -3.21
C ASP A 149 -9.74 35.04 -3.55
N CYS A 150 -10.19 34.04 -2.78
CA CYS A 150 -11.46 33.37 -2.97
C CYS A 150 -12.61 34.20 -2.38
N THR A 151 -13.42 34.78 -3.27
CA THR A 151 -14.51 35.68 -2.90
C THR A 151 -15.80 34.95 -2.56
N THR A 152 -15.92 33.71 -3.02
CA THR A 152 -17.05 32.83 -2.73
C THR A 152 -16.99 32.34 -1.28
N PRO A 153 -18.05 32.52 -0.46
CA PRO A 153 -18.04 32.03 0.92
C PRO A 153 -17.92 30.51 0.99
N GLY A 154 -16.98 30.03 1.81
CA GLY A 154 -16.74 28.59 2.00
C GLY A 154 -15.81 27.96 0.96
N THR A 155 -15.11 28.76 0.16
CA THR A 155 -14.04 28.27 -0.71
C THR A 155 -12.66 28.64 -0.18
N VAL A 156 -11.66 27.83 -0.54
CA VAL A 156 -10.23 28.02 -0.23
C VAL A 156 -9.42 27.85 -1.51
N CYS A 157 -8.19 28.35 -1.52
CA CYS A 157 -7.34 28.20 -2.68
C CYS A 157 -6.74 26.79 -2.73
N SER A 158 -6.84 26.09 -3.86
CA SER A 158 -6.29 24.73 -3.97
C SER A 158 -4.79 24.71 -3.61
N THR A 159 -4.36 23.68 -2.89
CA THR A 159 -2.94 23.48 -2.53
C THR A 159 -2.12 22.92 -3.69
N SER A 160 -2.80 22.32 -4.67
CA SER A 160 -2.23 21.78 -5.90
C SER A 160 -2.69 22.59 -7.10
N PRO A 161 -1.82 22.80 -8.10
CA PRO A 161 -2.22 23.47 -9.34
C PRO A 161 -3.25 22.62 -10.08
N VAL A 162 -4.19 23.27 -10.76
CA VAL A 162 -5.21 22.63 -11.58
C VAL A 162 -4.53 21.87 -12.71
N VAL A 163 -4.65 20.53 -12.66
CA VAL A 163 -4.25 19.66 -13.76
C VAL A 163 -5.11 20.07 -14.96
N CYS A 164 -4.49 20.32 -16.10
CA CYS A 164 -5.14 20.81 -17.33
C CYS A 164 -5.39 22.32 -17.44
N ALA A 165 -4.92 23.16 -16.53
CA ALA A 165 -5.04 24.61 -16.73
C ALA A 165 -4.33 25.07 -18.01
N CYS A 166 -4.98 25.93 -18.80
CA CYS A 166 -4.35 26.52 -20.00
C CYS A 166 -3.10 27.34 -19.69
N GLU A 167 -3.03 27.90 -18.47
CA GLU A 167 -1.85 28.57 -17.94
C GLU A 167 -1.22 27.67 -16.87
N GLY A 168 0.08 27.41 -16.97
CA GLY A 168 0.79 26.58 -16.00
C GLY A 168 0.81 27.22 -14.61
N ASN A 169 0.76 26.39 -13.56
CA ASN A 169 0.74 26.81 -12.15
C ASN A 169 -0.47 27.67 -11.76
N THR A 170 -1.63 27.40 -12.37
CA THR A 170 -2.89 28.02 -11.98
C THR A 170 -3.50 27.25 -10.82
N TYR A 171 -3.89 27.95 -9.77
CA TYR A 171 -4.66 27.41 -8.64
C TYR A 171 -6.09 27.94 -8.74
N GLU A 172 -7.05 27.17 -8.27
CA GLU A 172 -8.47 27.54 -8.31
C GLU A 172 -9.08 27.56 -6.92
N CYS A 173 -10.14 28.34 -6.76
CA CYS A 173 -10.93 28.34 -5.55
C CYS A 173 -11.84 27.10 -5.51
N VAL A 174 -11.56 26.19 -4.59
CA VAL A 174 -12.32 24.95 -4.37
C VAL A 174 -13.14 25.04 -3.09
N GLU A 175 -14.20 24.24 -2.98
CA GLU A 175 -14.98 24.15 -1.74
C GLU A 175 -14.10 23.68 -0.58
N ALA A 176 -14.15 24.40 0.54
CA ALA A 176 -13.41 24.03 1.74
C ALA A 176 -13.91 22.69 2.28
N CYS A 177 -12.99 21.79 2.60
CA CYS A 177 -13.36 20.56 3.29
C CYS A 177 -13.87 20.89 4.71
N THR A 178 -14.73 20.04 5.23
CA THR A 178 -15.21 20.14 6.63
C THR A 178 -15.01 18.87 7.42
N THR A 179 -14.81 17.75 6.71
CA THR A 179 -14.48 16.43 7.23
C THR A 179 -13.50 15.76 6.27
N ASP A 180 -12.77 14.76 6.76
CA ASP A 180 -11.83 13.97 5.94
C ASP A 180 -12.54 13.27 4.77
N GLU A 181 -13.83 12.95 4.94
CA GLU A 181 -14.67 12.33 3.91
C GLU A 181 -14.82 13.19 2.64
N HIS A 182 -14.63 14.52 2.74
CA HIS A 182 -14.65 15.42 1.58
C HIS A 182 -13.38 15.34 0.72
N CYS A 183 -12.28 14.83 1.28
CA CYS A 183 -10.96 14.90 0.66
C CYS A 183 -10.57 13.70 -0.21
N GLY A 184 -11.32 12.60 -0.12
CA GLY A 184 -10.89 11.32 -0.69
C GLY A 184 -10.15 10.46 0.32
N GLY A 185 -9.89 9.20 -0.02
CA GLY A 185 -9.45 8.17 0.95
C GLY A 185 -8.05 8.39 1.53
N ASP A 186 -7.19 9.10 0.82
CA ASP A 186 -5.77 9.27 1.11
C ASP A 186 -5.42 10.66 1.68
N MET A 187 -6.43 11.49 1.96
CA MET A 187 -6.28 12.90 2.33
C MET A 187 -7.13 13.24 3.55
N VAL A 188 -6.65 14.18 4.37
CA VAL A 188 -7.35 14.66 5.57
C VAL A 188 -7.66 16.15 5.45
N CYS A 189 -8.73 16.58 6.12
CA CYS A 189 -9.14 17.96 6.14
C CYS A 189 -8.40 18.72 7.24
N ASP A 190 -7.60 19.71 6.86
CA ASP A 190 -6.89 20.55 7.81
C ASP A 190 -7.79 21.61 8.45
N ALA A 191 -7.25 22.33 9.45
CA ALA A 191 -7.99 23.39 10.14
C ALA A 191 -8.29 24.62 9.26
N GLY A 192 -7.62 24.76 8.11
CA GLY A 192 -7.85 25.79 7.11
C GLY A 192 -8.93 25.42 6.08
N GLY A 193 -9.41 24.17 6.08
CA GLY A 193 -10.35 23.67 5.09
C GLY A 193 -9.68 23.13 3.82
N HIS A 194 -8.39 22.78 3.88
CA HIS A 194 -7.63 22.18 2.79
C HIS A 194 -7.55 20.67 2.92
N CYS A 195 -7.64 19.98 1.80
CA CYS A 195 -7.29 18.57 1.72
C CYS A 195 -5.78 18.43 1.61
N VAL A 196 -5.17 17.83 2.62
CA VAL A 196 -3.72 17.63 2.71
C VAL A 196 -3.41 16.16 3.01
N PRO A 197 -2.20 15.66 2.66
CA PRO A 197 -1.84 14.30 3.01
C PRO A 197 -1.81 14.13 4.54
N PRO A 198 -2.21 12.96 5.07
CA PRO A 198 -2.23 12.72 6.50
C PRO A 198 -0.83 12.92 7.10
N PRO A 199 -0.73 13.58 8.27
CA PRO A 199 0.53 13.70 8.98
C PRO A 199 0.97 12.30 9.44
N CYS A 200 2.28 12.09 9.48
CA CYS A 200 2.86 10.82 9.90
C CYS A 200 4.12 11.06 10.75
N SER A 201 4.39 10.11 11.64
CA SER A 201 5.66 10.02 12.39
C SER A 201 6.56 8.93 11.86
N ASP A 202 5.98 7.88 11.26
CA ASP A 202 6.67 6.71 10.73
C ASP A 202 5.98 6.23 9.44
N SER A 203 6.74 5.63 8.53
CA SER A 203 6.20 5.16 7.24
C SER A 203 5.18 4.03 7.37
N SER A 204 5.12 3.34 8.51
CA SER A 204 4.08 2.35 8.79
C SER A 204 2.69 2.96 9.03
N GLU A 205 2.60 4.26 9.25
CA GLU A 205 1.34 5.00 9.39
C GLU A 205 0.75 5.37 8.02
N CYS A 206 1.55 5.28 6.96
CA CYS A 206 1.13 5.60 5.60
C CYS A 206 0.59 4.36 4.88
N GLU A 207 -0.27 4.61 3.90
CA GLU A 207 -0.75 3.56 2.99
C GLU A 207 0.41 2.95 2.19
N PRO A 208 0.24 1.73 1.63
CA PRO A 208 1.23 1.14 0.74
C PRO A 208 1.61 2.10 -0.38
N ASN A 209 2.89 2.13 -0.77
CA ASN A 209 3.47 3.04 -1.76
C ASN A 209 3.70 4.49 -1.28
N PHE A 210 3.51 4.78 0.00
CA PHE A 210 3.83 6.08 0.59
C PHE A 210 4.94 5.95 1.64
N VAL A 211 5.74 7.00 1.78
CA VAL A 211 6.81 7.13 2.78
C VAL A 211 6.53 8.35 3.65
N CYS A 212 6.91 8.29 4.93
CA CYS A 212 6.72 9.41 5.82
C CYS A 212 7.85 10.45 5.72
N ASP A 213 7.50 11.69 5.38
CA ASP A 213 8.39 12.87 5.44
C ASP A 213 7.70 14.02 6.20
N GLY A 214 7.09 13.69 7.34
CA GLY A 214 6.21 14.57 8.13
C GLY A 214 4.74 14.55 7.67
N SER A 215 4.52 14.18 6.42
CA SER A 215 3.24 13.77 5.85
C SER A 215 3.46 12.58 4.92
N CYS A 216 2.43 11.77 4.69
CA CYS A 216 2.52 10.65 3.76
C CYS A 216 2.70 11.16 2.32
N VAL A 217 3.85 10.91 1.73
CA VAL A 217 4.17 11.29 0.34
C VAL A 217 4.40 10.04 -0.50
N ARG A 218 3.99 10.07 -1.78
CA ARG A 218 4.20 8.93 -2.67
C ARG A 218 5.70 8.61 -2.75
N GLN A 219 6.02 7.33 -2.60
CA GLN A 219 7.38 6.82 -2.65
C GLN A 219 7.92 6.91 -4.08
N SER A 220 9.14 7.42 -4.24
CA SER A 220 9.87 7.33 -5.51
C SER A 220 10.41 5.91 -5.73
N CYS A 221 10.50 5.48 -6.98
CA CYS A 221 10.99 4.15 -7.32
C CYS A 221 11.83 4.14 -8.61
N GLN A 222 12.66 3.11 -8.76
CA GLN A 222 13.33 2.77 -10.02
C GLN A 222 12.73 1.52 -10.68
N SER A 223 12.13 0.64 -9.88
CA SER A 223 11.46 -0.58 -10.32
C SER A 223 10.26 -0.88 -9.44
N SER A 224 9.30 -1.62 -9.98
CA SER A 224 8.07 -2.06 -9.32
C SER A 224 8.36 -2.94 -8.10
N SER A 225 9.51 -3.61 -8.05
CA SER A 225 9.97 -4.34 -6.85
C SER A 225 10.25 -3.46 -5.62
N GLU A 226 10.38 -2.13 -5.79
CA GLU A 226 10.51 -1.18 -4.68
C GLU A 226 9.15 -0.74 -4.13
N CYS A 227 8.06 -1.08 -4.83
CA CYS A 227 6.69 -0.67 -4.54
C CYS A 227 5.88 -1.88 -4.02
N ALA A 228 4.78 -1.58 -3.32
CA ALA A 228 3.74 -2.58 -3.05
C ALA A 228 2.88 -2.87 -4.29
N GLY A 229 2.92 -1.99 -5.30
CA GLY A 229 2.30 -2.17 -6.61
C GLY A 229 3.31 -1.95 -7.74
N TYR A 230 3.08 -0.92 -8.56
CA TYR A 230 3.86 -0.66 -9.77
C TYR A 230 4.70 0.60 -9.64
N CYS A 231 5.88 0.58 -10.25
CA CYS A 231 6.65 1.79 -10.45
C CYS A 231 6.26 2.42 -11.78
N VAL A 232 5.61 3.58 -11.74
CA VAL A 232 5.12 4.29 -12.93
C VAL A 232 5.76 5.66 -12.95
N THR A 233 6.50 5.96 -14.03
CA THR A 233 7.24 7.23 -14.20
C THR A 233 8.13 7.65 -13.01
N GLY A 234 8.63 6.66 -12.26
CA GLY A 234 9.49 6.86 -11.09
C GLY A 234 8.75 7.07 -9.76
N ILE A 235 7.43 6.84 -9.73
CA ILE A 235 6.59 6.97 -8.54
C ILE A 235 5.80 5.67 -8.32
N CYS A 236 5.75 5.19 -7.07
CA CYS A 236 4.98 4.01 -6.72
C CYS A 236 3.47 4.27 -6.79
N SER A 237 2.74 3.37 -7.44
CA SER A 237 1.30 3.42 -7.68
C SER A 237 0.66 2.06 -7.39
N ALA A 238 -0.62 2.06 -6.98
CA ALA A 238 -1.36 0.81 -6.74
C ALA A 238 -1.68 0.10 -8.06
N ASP A 239 -2.04 0.88 -9.08
CA ASP A 239 -2.36 0.41 -10.43
C ASP A 239 -1.18 0.69 -11.39
N PRO A 240 -1.05 -0.08 -12.48
CA PRO A 240 -0.06 0.20 -13.51
C PRO A 240 -0.41 1.50 -14.25
N GLY A 241 0.58 2.06 -14.93
CA GLY A 241 0.35 3.18 -15.82
C GLY A 241 -0.39 2.73 -17.07
N TYR A 242 -0.76 3.69 -17.91
CA TYR A 242 -1.32 3.42 -19.22
C TYR A 242 -0.55 4.19 -20.30
N CYS A 243 -0.48 3.57 -21.47
CA CYS A 243 0.16 4.15 -22.64
C CYS A 243 -0.77 5.15 -23.30
N SER A 244 -0.23 6.33 -23.56
CA SER A 244 -0.98 7.36 -24.25
C SER A 244 -0.10 8.14 -25.22
N PRO A 245 -0.62 8.52 -26.40
CA PRO A 245 0.07 9.45 -27.27
C PRO A 245 0.31 10.78 -26.55
N PRO A 246 1.39 11.51 -26.90
CA PRO A 246 1.70 12.80 -26.33
C PRO A 246 0.53 13.76 -26.55
N VAL A 247 0.25 14.55 -25.51
CA VAL A 247 -0.74 15.61 -25.59
C VAL A 247 -0.28 16.62 -26.67
N PRO A 248 -1.13 16.99 -27.65
CA PRO A 248 -0.79 17.86 -28.77
C PRO A 248 -0.26 19.26 -28.41
#